data_AF-A0A7C9F1Z4-F1
#
_entry.id   AF-A0A7C9F1Z4-F1
#
_cell.length_a   1.000
_cell.length_b   1.000
_cell.length_c   1.000
_cell.angle_alpha   90.00
_cell.angle_beta   90.00
_cell.angle_gamma   90.00
#
_symmetry.space_group_name_H-M   'P 1'
#
loop_
_entity.id
_entity.type
_entity.pdbx_description
1 polymer ?
#
loop_
_entity_poly.entity_id
_entity_poly.type
_entity_poly.pdbx_seq_one_letter_code
_entity_poly.pdbx_strand_id
1 'polypeptide(L)'
;MERQIDLAADNGVDFFLFCWYWRDNKGPLNPEAIQNLPHHTSLNLYLKAKNKHRVKFGLLVANHSGSEIIGAENWEKATEYWMTYFRDNQYVKVGGKPLIVLFNVKGIEEEGLASMQAVAGRGGLNGLSIAGCGSASTPGFTHRTHYNIIPGYSAGSEAHPYSELVEAHKKNWAGTPAQPYIPEVTVGWDKRPWEGANGLTQPEGWYFPDRTTAQFEGFLEDALDWMDRHPDQTTQERMMLLYAWNELGEGGYLVPTRDDPDASYLRVVRDVMTRQHKKTN
;
A
#
# COMPACT_ATOMS: atom_id res chain seq x y z
N MET A 1 10.17 16.30 -2.06
CA MET A 1 9.83 15.07 -2.80
C MET A 1 11.05 14.47 -3.49
N GLU A 2 11.81 15.21 -4.32
CA GLU A 2 12.99 14.66 -5.01
C GLU A 2 13.95 13.90 -4.07
N ARG A 3 14.30 14.49 -2.91
CA ARG A 3 15.10 13.81 -1.88
C ARG A 3 14.49 12.48 -1.38
N GLN A 4 13.16 12.38 -1.29
CA GLN A 4 12.49 11.15 -0.86
C GLN A 4 12.59 10.07 -1.95
N ILE A 5 12.49 10.47 -3.22
CA ILE A 5 12.67 9.60 -4.37
C ILE A 5 14.11 9.08 -4.43
N ASP A 6 15.10 9.96 -4.25
CA ASP A 6 16.50 9.53 -4.22
C ASP A 6 16.75 8.55 -3.09
N LEU A 7 16.26 8.86 -1.88
CA LEU A 7 16.41 8.01 -0.72
C LEU A 7 15.77 6.63 -0.91
N ALA A 8 14.58 6.57 -1.49
CA ALA A 8 13.89 5.31 -1.82
C ALA A 8 14.68 4.50 -2.85
N ALA A 9 15.05 5.12 -3.98
CA ALA A 9 15.79 4.46 -5.05
C ALA A 9 17.16 3.95 -4.59
N ASP A 10 17.89 4.73 -3.79
CA ASP A 10 19.21 4.37 -3.26
C ASP A 10 19.13 3.19 -2.26
N ASN A 11 17.93 2.86 -1.77
CA ASN A 11 17.70 1.81 -0.78
C ASN A 11 16.80 0.67 -1.27
N GLY A 12 16.63 0.53 -2.59
CA GLY A 12 15.94 -0.64 -3.17
C GLY A 12 14.42 -0.61 -3.08
N VAL A 13 13.81 0.58 -2.93
CA VAL A 13 12.35 0.75 -3.06
C VAL A 13 12.00 1.05 -4.51
N ASP A 14 11.26 0.14 -5.15
CA ASP A 14 10.92 0.24 -6.58
C ASP A 14 9.75 1.17 -6.90
N PHE A 15 8.81 1.35 -5.96
CA PHE A 15 7.64 2.20 -6.16
C PHE A 15 7.05 2.72 -4.85
N PHE A 16 6.31 3.82 -4.96
CA PHE A 16 5.41 4.30 -3.90
C PHE A 16 3.95 3.99 -4.23
N LEU A 17 3.17 3.58 -3.23
CA LEU A 17 1.71 3.69 -3.28
C LEU A 17 1.29 4.99 -2.60
N PHE A 18 0.80 5.94 -3.38
CA PHE A 18 0.28 7.19 -2.82
C PHE A 18 -1.17 6.99 -2.36
N CYS A 19 -1.45 7.37 -1.11
CA CYS A 19 -2.82 7.45 -0.63
C CYS A 19 -3.61 8.47 -1.46
N TRP A 20 -4.73 7.99 -2.02
CA TRP A 20 -5.64 8.78 -2.85
C TRP A 20 -7.00 8.82 -2.20
N TYR A 21 -7.57 10.01 -2.09
CA TYR A 21 -8.79 10.29 -1.35
C TYR A 21 -9.85 10.92 -2.24
N TRP A 22 -11.07 10.46 -2.05
CA TRP A 22 -12.26 11.09 -2.61
C TRP A 22 -12.75 12.22 -1.68
N ARG A 23 -13.30 13.28 -2.27
CA ARG A 23 -14.00 14.37 -1.57
C ARG A 23 -15.38 14.60 -2.15
N ASP A 24 -16.25 15.19 -1.34
CA ASP A 24 -17.70 15.12 -1.52
C ASP A 24 -18.14 13.65 -1.55
N ASN A 25 -17.65 12.89 -0.56
CA ASN A 25 -17.94 11.47 -0.39
C ASN A 25 -19.45 11.22 -0.41
N LYS A 26 -19.85 10.08 -0.99
CA LYS A 26 -21.27 9.72 -1.20
C LYS A 26 -22.03 10.63 -2.19
N GLY A 27 -21.39 11.68 -2.73
CA GLY A 27 -21.86 12.50 -3.84
C GLY A 27 -21.18 12.15 -5.17
N PRO A 28 -21.50 12.86 -6.27
CA PRO A 28 -20.85 12.67 -7.56
C PRO A 28 -19.38 13.10 -7.53
N LEU A 29 -18.57 12.58 -8.47
CA LEU A 29 -17.18 13.00 -8.64
C LEU A 29 -17.06 14.51 -8.76
N ASN A 30 -16.23 15.10 -7.91
CA ASN A 30 -15.81 16.49 -8.00
C ASN A 30 -14.30 16.58 -8.31
N PRO A 31 -13.91 16.66 -9.60
CA PRO A 31 -12.51 16.72 -9.99
C PRO A 31 -11.76 17.90 -9.40
N GLU A 32 -12.41 19.05 -9.23
CA GLU A 32 -11.81 20.26 -8.68
C GLU A 32 -11.48 20.08 -7.18
N ALA A 33 -12.41 19.50 -6.41
CA ALA A 33 -12.17 19.20 -5.00
C ALA A 33 -11.03 18.18 -4.83
N ILE A 34 -10.96 17.17 -5.70
CA ILE A 34 -9.88 16.16 -5.70
C ILE A 34 -8.53 16.79 -6.05
N GLN A 35 -8.47 17.63 -7.09
CA GLN A 35 -7.24 18.28 -7.54
C GLN A 35 -6.64 19.20 -6.47
N ASN A 36 -7.49 19.90 -5.73
CA ASN A 36 -7.08 20.85 -4.70
C ASN A 36 -6.95 20.24 -3.30
N LEU A 37 -7.14 18.93 -3.16
CA LEU A 37 -7.08 18.29 -1.85
C LEU A 37 -5.63 18.22 -1.33
N PRO A 38 -5.31 18.78 -0.13
CA PRO A 38 -3.96 18.76 0.40
C PRO A 38 -3.39 17.36 0.64
N HIS A 39 -4.24 16.34 0.78
CA HIS A 39 -3.83 14.95 0.95
C HIS A 39 -3.10 14.42 -0.30
N HIS A 40 -3.34 15.00 -1.47
CA HIS A 40 -2.66 14.66 -2.72
C HIS A 40 -1.37 15.44 -2.96
N THR A 41 -0.95 16.31 -2.02
CA THR A 41 0.26 17.13 -2.18
C THR A 41 1.49 16.28 -2.49
N SER A 42 1.66 15.15 -1.80
CA SER A 42 2.77 14.23 -2.01
C SER A 42 2.78 13.66 -3.45
N LEU A 43 1.65 13.14 -3.93
CA LEU A 43 1.51 12.63 -5.29
C LEU A 43 1.78 13.73 -6.33
N ASN A 44 1.21 14.92 -6.13
CA ASN A 44 1.40 16.07 -7.02
C ASN A 44 2.86 16.52 -7.10
N LEU A 45 3.58 16.51 -5.97
CA LEU A 45 5.01 16.81 -5.94
C LEU A 45 5.83 15.71 -6.61
N TYR A 46 5.44 14.44 -6.49
CA TYR A 46 6.12 13.32 -7.15
C TYR A 46 5.98 13.42 -8.67
N LEU A 47 4.77 13.70 -9.18
CA LEU A 47 4.52 13.81 -10.62
C LEU A 47 5.32 14.95 -11.29
N LYS A 48 5.69 15.97 -10.51
CA LYS A 48 6.51 17.13 -10.93
C LYS A 48 8.01 16.95 -10.68
N ALA A 49 8.43 15.92 -9.93
CA ALA A 49 9.82 15.71 -9.56
C ALA A 49 10.67 15.33 -10.78
N LYS A 50 11.86 15.95 -10.92
CA LYS A 50 12.75 15.70 -12.07
C LYS A 50 13.31 14.27 -12.08
N ASN A 51 13.49 13.71 -10.88
CA ASN A 51 13.98 12.36 -10.66
C ASN A 51 12.86 11.31 -10.52
N LYS A 52 11.60 11.63 -10.87
CA LYS A 52 10.47 10.67 -10.73
C LYS A 52 10.69 9.32 -11.40
N HIS A 53 11.52 9.26 -12.43
CA HIS A 53 11.82 8.03 -13.16
C HIS A 53 12.64 7.00 -12.36
N ARG A 54 13.16 7.37 -11.18
CA ARG A 54 13.96 6.49 -10.32
C ARG A 54 13.13 5.52 -9.49
N VAL A 55 11.87 5.86 -9.18
CA VAL A 55 10.95 5.09 -8.34
C VAL A 55 9.58 5.19 -8.98
N LYS A 56 8.93 4.09 -9.32
CA LYS A 56 7.59 4.08 -9.91
C LYS A 56 6.53 4.55 -8.91
N PHE A 57 5.28 4.66 -9.34
CA PHE A 57 4.16 4.98 -8.43
C PHE A 57 2.90 4.20 -8.75
N GLY A 58 2.06 4.03 -7.73
CA GLY A 58 0.69 3.54 -7.85
C GLY A 58 -0.22 4.23 -6.86
N LEU A 59 -1.48 3.83 -6.83
CA LEU A 59 -2.48 4.37 -5.91
C LEU A 59 -2.92 3.33 -4.89
N LEU A 60 -3.00 3.78 -3.63
CA LEU A 60 -3.81 3.16 -2.61
C LEU A 60 -5.02 4.07 -2.37
N VAL A 61 -6.21 3.62 -2.78
CA VAL A 61 -7.44 4.38 -2.65
C VAL A 61 -7.94 4.24 -1.22
N ALA A 62 -7.81 5.31 -0.44
CA ALA A 62 -8.23 5.40 0.96
C ALA A 62 -9.74 5.66 1.08
N ASN A 63 -10.54 4.72 0.58
CA ASN A 63 -12.01 4.79 0.53
C ASN A 63 -12.69 4.42 1.86
N HIS A 64 -12.19 4.99 2.96
CA HIS A 64 -12.76 4.83 4.30
C HIS A 64 -13.57 6.07 4.71
N SER A 65 -14.00 6.11 5.98
CA SER A 65 -14.83 7.20 6.51
C SER A 65 -14.23 8.58 6.18
N GLY A 66 -15.04 9.44 5.54
CA GLY A 66 -14.66 10.77 5.07
C GLY A 66 -14.21 10.83 3.60
N SER A 67 -14.05 9.68 2.94
CA SER A 67 -13.59 9.53 1.56
C SER A 67 -14.20 8.32 0.84
N GLU A 68 -15.39 7.88 1.26
CA GLU A 68 -16.09 6.75 0.67
C GLU A 68 -16.49 6.99 -0.80
N ILE A 69 -16.27 5.96 -1.63
CA ILE A 69 -16.78 5.84 -3.00
C ILE A 69 -17.89 4.78 -2.97
N ILE A 70 -19.13 5.16 -3.29
CA ILE A 70 -20.31 4.29 -3.18
C ILE A 70 -21.06 4.26 -4.51
N GLY A 71 -21.42 3.07 -4.97
CA GLY A 71 -22.18 2.84 -6.19
C GLY A 71 -21.30 2.75 -7.45
N ALA A 72 -21.74 1.93 -8.41
CA ALA A 72 -20.98 1.63 -9.63
C ALA A 72 -20.66 2.88 -10.48
N GLU A 73 -21.57 3.86 -10.52
CA GLU A 73 -21.37 5.14 -11.23
C GLU A 73 -20.20 5.94 -10.65
N ASN A 74 -20.04 5.95 -9.32
CA ASN A 74 -18.93 6.67 -8.69
C ASN A 74 -17.61 5.93 -8.88
N TRP A 75 -17.62 4.59 -8.85
CA TRP A 75 -16.42 3.79 -9.20
C TRP A 75 -16.01 3.98 -10.66
N GLU A 76 -16.98 4.11 -11.57
CA GLU A 76 -16.76 4.42 -12.98
C GLU A 76 -16.08 5.79 -13.12
N LYS A 77 -16.67 6.84 -12.56
CA LYS A 77 -16.12 8.21 -12.59
C LYS A 77 -14.76 8.32 -11.91
N ALA A 78 -14.56 7.64 -10.78
CA ALA A 78 -13.26 7.56 -10.11
C ALA A 78 -12.21 6.98 -11.05
N THR A 79 -12.55 5.89 -11.74
CA THR A 79 -11.64 5.24 -12.69
C THR A 79 -11.35 6.12 -13.89
N GLU A 80 -12.34 6.82 -14.43
CA GLU A 80 -12.14 7.79 -15.52
C GLU A 80 -11.14 8.87 -15.12
N TYR A 81 -11.20 9.35 -13.87
CA TYR A 81 -10.19 10.26 -13.34
C TYR A 81 -8.82 9.58 -13.22
N TRP A 82 -8.75 8.37 -12.69
CA TRP A 82 -7.49 7.63 -12.53
C TRP A 82 -6.83 7.22 -13.85
N MET A 83 -7.57 7.19 -14.97
CA MET A 83 -6.98 7.00 -16.31
C MET A 83 -5.90 8.04 -16.61
N THR A 84 -5.95 9.22 -15.99
CA THR A 84 -4.89 10.25 -16.11
C THR A 84 -3.56 9.79 -15.50
N TYR A 85 -3.60 8.95 -14.45
CA TYR A 85 -2.41 8.37 -13.82
C TYR A 85 -1.97 7.08 -14.52
N PHE A 86 -2.92 6.21 -14.90
CA PHE A 86 -2.62 4.90 -15.49
C PHE A 86 -1.87 4.96 -16.83
N ARG A 87 -1.91 6.12 -17.50
CA ARG A 87 -1.20 6.37 -18.76
C ARG A 87 0.25 6.81 -18.56
N ASP A 88 0.68 7.14 -17.34
CA ASP A 88 2.08 7.47 -17.08
C ASP A 88 2.92 6.19 -17.15
N ASN A 89 4.05 6.23 -17.86
CA ASN A 89 4.96 5.09 -18.00
C ASN A 89 5.61 4.65 -16.68
N GLN A 90 5.60 5.52 -15.66
CA GLN A 90 6.06 5.20 -14.30
C GLN A 90 4.97 4.58 -13.44
N TYR A 91 3.74 4.42 -13.93
CA TYR A 91 2.67 3.79 -13.16
C TYR A 91 2.96 2.28 -13.01
N VAL A 92 2.90 1.77 -11.78
CA VAL A 92 3.21 0.38 -11.45
C VAL A 92 2.16 -0.56 -12.04
N LYS A 93 2.63 -1.69 -12.60
CA LYS A 93 1.81 -2.67 -13.29
C LYS A 93 2.04 -4.06 -12.70
N VAL A 94 0.99 -4.87 -12.74
CA VAL A 94 1.00 -6.30 -12.43
C VAL A 94 0.33 -7.03 -13.59
N GLY A 95 1.00 -8.02 -14.17
CA GLY A 95 0.55 -8.70 -15.39
C GLY A 95 0.40 -7.74 -16.59
N GLY A 96 1.21 -6.68 -16.64
CA GLY A 96 1.14 -5.64 -17.67
C GLY A 96 -0.05 -4.67 -17.54
N LYS A 97 -0.90 -4.82 -16.51
CA LYS A 97 -2.06 -3.95 -16.24
C LYS A 97 -1.77 -2.99 -15.10
N PRO A 98 -2.26 -1.74 -15.12
CA PRO A 98 -2.12 -0.82 -13.98
C PRO A 98 -2.64 -1.46 -12.69
N LEU A 99 -1.83 -1.42 -11.63
CA LEU A 99 -2.23 -1.88 -10.31
C LEU A 99 -2.97 -0.77 -9.56
N ILE A 100 -4.11 -1.07 -8.98
CA ILE A 100 -4.82 -0.20 -8.05
C ILE A 100 -5.14 -0.96 -6.78
N VAL A 101 -4.79 -0.38 -5.62
CA VAL A 101 -5.04 -0.98 -4.30
C VAL A 101 -6.22 -0.27 -3.65
N LEU A 102 -7.24 -1.00 -3.22
CA LEU A 102 -8.42 -0.46 -2.56
C LEU A 102 -8.36 -0.77 -1.06
N PHE A 103 -8.27 0.29 -0.24
CA PHE A 103 -8.06 0.18 1.21
C PHE A 103 -9.22 -0.52 1.92
N ASN A 104 -10.46 -0.15 1.61
CA ASN A 104 -11.64 -0.72 2.23
C ASN A 104 -12.48 -1.45 1.18
N VAL A 105 -12.46 -2.78 1.23
CA VAL A 105 -13.23 -3.62 0.31
C VAL A 105 -14.72 -3.70 0.68
N LYS A 106 -15.10 -3.32 1.91
CA LYS A 106 -16.47 -3.43 2.38
C LYS A 106 -17.39 -2.47 1.62
N GLY A 107 -18.46 -3.02 1.05
CA GLY A 107 -19.46 -2.25 0.30
C GLY A 107 -19.07 -1.96 -1.14
N ILE A 108 -17.98 -2.55 -1.64
CA ILE A 108 -17.66 -2.56 -3.07
C ILE A 108 -18.39 -3.74 -3.72
N GLU A 109 -19.30 -3.43 -4.63
CA GLU A 109 -20.12 -4.37 -5.38
C GLU A 109 -19.41 -4.79 -6.68
N GLU A 110 -19.81 -5.95 -7.23
CA GLU A 110 -19.23 -6.51 -8.46
C GLU A 110 -19.40 -5.54 -9.64
N GLU A 111 -20.54 -4.85 -9.73
CA GLU A 111 -20.84 -3.86 -10.75
C GLU A 111 -19.86 -2.67 -10.70
N GLY A 112 -19.40 -2.29 -9.50
CA GLY A 112 -18.38 -1.27 -9.33
C GLY A 112 -17.04 -1.73 -9.89
N LEU A 113 -16.61 -2.95 -9.58
CA LEU A 113 -15.34 -3.50 -10.10
C LEU A 113 -15.41 -3.73 -11.62
N ALA A 114 -16.56 -4.18 -12.13
CA ALA A 114 -16.82 -4.34 -13.55
C ALA A 114 -16.79 -3.00 -14.28
N SER A 115 -17.34 -1.93 -13.71
CA SER A 115 -17.28 -0.59 -14.32
C SER A 115 -15.83 -0.08 -14.40
N MET A 116 -15.00 -0.33 -13.38
CA MET A 116 -13.56 -0.02 -13.43
C MET A 116 -12.86 -0.73 -14.61
N GLN A 117 -13.14 -2.03 -14.81
CA GLN A 117 -12.60 -2.79 -15.93
C GLN A 117 -13.10 -2.26 -17.28
N ALA A 118 -14.38 -1.89 -17.37
CA ALA A 118 -14.98 -1.33 -18.58
C ALA A 118 -14.34 0.01 -18.96
N VAL A 119 -14.13 0.91 -17.99
CA VAL A 119 -13.44 2.19 -18.22
C VAL A 119 -12.02 1.96 -18.73
N ALA A 120 -11.28 1.05 -18.12
CA ALA A 120 -9.92 0.72 -18.56
C ALA A 120 -9.91 0.22 -20.01
N GLY A 121 -10.82 -0.69 -20.37
CA GLY A 121 -10.99 -1.18 -21.74
C GLY A 121 -11.32 -0.07 -22.74
N ARG A 122 -12.32 0.77 -22.46
CA ARG A 122 -12.66 1.94 -23.31
C ARG A 122 -11.50 2.92 -23.43
N GLY A 123 -10.68 3.02 -22.39
CA GLY A 123 -9.48 3.85 -22.32
C GLY A 123 -8.25 3.29 -23.04
N GLY A 124 -8.35 2.10 -23.65
CA GLY A 124 -7.29 1.43 -24.42
C GLY A 124 -6.34 0.56 -23.59
N LEU A 125 -6.69 0.25 -22.33
CA LEU A 125 -5.92 -0.64 -21.47
C LEU A 125 -6.47 -2.06 -21.53
N ASN A 126 -5.62 -3.06 -21.30
CA ASN A 126 -6.01 -4.47 -21.23
C ASN A 126 -6.66 -4.86 -19.88
N GLY A 127 -7.41 -3.92 -19.29
CA GLY A 127 -7.97 -4.00 -17.94
C GLY A 127 -7.03 -3.51 -16.83
N LEU A 128 -7.47 -3.69 -15.59
CA LEU A 128 -6.76 -3.32 -14.36
C LEU A 128 -6.42 -4.55 -13.53
N SER A 129 -5.31 -4.46 -12.79
CA SER A 129 -5.03 -5.33 -11.65
C SER A 129 -5.59 -4.63 -10.40
N ILE A 130 -6.76 -5.05 -9.96
CA ILE A 130 -7.46 -4.51 -8.79
C ILE A 130 -7.11 -5.38 -7.58
N ALA A 131 -6.38 -4.81 -6.62
CA ALA A 131 -6.04 -5.45 -5.35
C ALA A 131 -6.93 -4.91 -4.23
N GLY A 132 -7.60 -5.80 -3.50
CA GLY A 132 -8.36 -5.42 -2.31
C GLY A 132 -7.58 -5.72 -1.03
N CYS A 133 -7.62 -4.80 -0.06
CA CYS A 133 -7.08 -5.04 1.27
C CYS A 133 -8.01 -5.93 2.11
N GLY A 134 -7.46 -6.93 2.80
CA GLY A 134 -8.23 -7.81 3.69
C GLY A 134 -8.80 -9.04 2.96
N SER A 135 -10.11 -9.30 3.11
CA SER A 135 -10.73 -10.51 2.57
C SER A 135 -11.02 -10.46 1.07
N ALA A 136 -11.18 -9.26 0.47
CA ALA A 136 -11.34 -9.00 -0.97
C ALA A 136 -12.13 -10.08 -1.76
N SER A 137 -13.24 -10.56 -1.19
CA SER A 137 -13.95 -11.75 -1.68
C SER A 137 -14.98 -11.46 -2.77
N THR A 138 -15.29 -10.18 -3.03
CA THR A 138 -16.20 -9.79 -4.11
C THR A 138 -15.61 -10.16 -5.47
N PRO A 139 -16.36 -10.84 -6.37
CA PRO A 139 -15.93 -11.06 -7.74
C PRO A 139 -15.51 -9.75 -8.43
N GLY A 140 -14.40 -9.78 -9.15
CA GLY A 140 -13.80 -8.60 -9.79
C GLY A 140 -12.49 -8.12 -9.14
N PHE A 141 -12.24 -8.46 -7.88
CA PHE A 141 -10.91 -8.32 -7.30
C PHE A 141 -9.97 -9.35 -7.90
N THR A 142 -9.00 -8.87 -8.67
CA THR A 142 -8.00 -9.73 -9.33
C THR A 142 -6.86 -10.16 -8.41
N HIS A 143 -6.59 -9.38 -7.37
CA HIS A 143 -5.49 -9.59 -6.43
C HIS A 143 -5.97 -9.28 -5.01
N ARG A 144 -5.21 -9.74 -4.02
CA ARG A 144 -5.44 -9.46 -2.62
C ARG A 144 -4.17 -8.99 -1.94
N THR A 145 -4.30 -8.11 -0.96
CA THR A 145 -3.18 -7.65 -0.13
C THR A 145 -3.73 -7.18 1.22
N HIS A 146 -2.92 -6.48 2.02
CA HIS A 146 -3.38 -5.73 3.18
C HIS A 146 -2.79 -4.32 3.14
N TYR A 147 -3.43 -3.41 3.84
CA TYR A 147 -2.82 -2.12 4.19
C TYR A 147 -1.84 -2.31 5.34
N ASN A 148 -2.30 -2.99 6.40
CA ASN A 148 -1.55 -3.40 7.58
C ASN A 148 -2.40 -4.47 8.33
N ILE A 149 -1.78 -5.28 9.20
CA ILE A 149 -2.48 -6.29 10.03
C ILE A 149 -2.12 -6.09 11.49
N ILE A 150 -3.02 -5.44 12.25
CA ILE A 150 -2.76 -5.08 13.65
C ILE A 150 -3.59 -5.96 14.60
N PRO A 151 -2.97 -6.97 15.26
CA PRO A 151 -3.64 -7.67 16.34
C PRO A 151 -3.85 -6.69 17.52
N GLY A 152 -5.01 -6.79 18.18
CA GLY A 152 -5.31 -5.95 19.33
C GLY A 152 -5.50 -4.46 19.05
N TYR A 153 -5.87 -4.07 17.83
CA TYR A 153 -6.06 -2.65 17.43
C TYR A 153 -6.90 -1.82 18.42
N SER A 154 -7.93 -2.43 19.01
CA SER A 154 -8.83 -1.83 20.01
C SER A 154 -8.92 -2.67 21.29
N ALA A 155 -7.86 -3.40 21.64
CA ALA A 155 -7.83 -4.31 22.80
C ALA A 155 -7.36 -3.66 24.11
N GLY A 156 -7.24 -2.33 24.15
CA GLY A 156 -6.65 -1.60 25.27
C GLY A 156 -5.14 -1.45 25.14
N SER A 157 -4.56 -0.52 25.90
CA SER A 157 -3.14 -0.19 25.81
C SER A 157 -2.27 -1.28 26.44
N GLU A 158 -1.54 -2.02 25.62
CA GLU A 158 -0.64 -3.10 26.05
C GLU A 158 0.60 -3.18 25.14
N ALA A 159 1.78 -3.36 25.74
CA ALA A 159 3.02 -3.55 24.98
C ALA A 159 3.15 -5.02 24.55
N HIS A 160 3.33 -5.26 23.25
CA HIS A 160 3.54 -6.59 22.68
C HIS A 160 4.86 -6.67 21.92
N PRO A 161 5.48 -7.85 21.81
CA PRO A 161 6.68 -8.02 21.02
C PRO A 161 6.37 -7.94 19.52
N TYR A 162 7.22 -7.27 18.75
CA TYR A 162 7.11 -7.10 17.30
C TYR A 162 7.00 -8.43 16.56
N SER A 163 7.52 -9.53 17.13
CA SER A 163 7.33 -10.87 16.57
C SER A 163 5.86 -11.30 16.48
N GLU A 164 4.98 -10.85 17.39
CA GLU A 164 3.54 -11.14 17.28
C GLU A 164 2.91 -10.42 16.09
N LEU A 165 3.39 -9.21 15.79
CA LEU A 165 2.99 -8.47 14.60
C LEU A 165 3.44 -9.20 13.33
N VAL A 166 4.70 -9.64 13.27
CA VAL A 166 5.26 -10.45 12.16
C VAL A 166 4.43 -11.72 11.94
N GLU A 167 4.16 -12.48 13.00
CA GLU A 167 3.40 -13.73 12.91
C GLU A 167 1.94 -13.51 12.50
N ALA A 168 1.31 -12.39 12.90
CA ALA A 168 -0.02 -12.02 12.44
C ALA A 168 -0.06 -11.77 10.92
N HIS A 169 0.97 -11.14 10.36
CA HIS A 169 1.07 -10.92 8.92
C HIS A 169 1.30 -12.22 8.16
N LYS A 170 2.28 -13.02 8.59
CA LYS A 170 2.61 -14.31 7.96
C LYS A 170 1.41 -15.25 7.87
N LYS A 171 0.56 -15.29 8.91
CA LYS A 171 -0.68 -16.10 8.91
C LYS A 171 -1.71 -15.68 7.85
N ASN A 172 -1.64 -14.44 7.38
CA ASN A 172 -2.57 -13.90 6.39
C ASN A 172 -2.03 -13.96 4.95
N TRP A 173 -0.77 -14.34 4.77
CA TRP A 173 -0.16 -14.56 3.46
C TRP A 173 -0.74 -15.82 2.82
N ALA A 174 -1.78 -15.62 2.01
CA ALA A 174 -2.50 -16.69 1.33
C ALA A 174 -3.07 -16.15 0.01
N GLY A 175 -2.63 -16.73 -1.11
CA GLY A 175 -3.16 -16.42 -2.44
C GLY A 175 -3.69 -17.66 -3.12
N THR A 176 -4.24 -17.49 -4.32
CA THR A 176 -4.61 -18.59 -5.21
C THR A 176 -4.21 -18.22 -6.63
N PRO A 177 -4.12 -19.17 -7.58
CA PRO A 177 -3.90 -18.85 -8.99
C PRO A 177 -4.96 -17.90 -9.58
N ALA A 178 -6.19 -17.94 -9.08
CA ALA A 178 -7.28 -17.06 -9.53
C ALA A 178 -7.24 -15.67 -8.90
N GLN A 179 -6.67 -15.55 -7.69
CA GLN A 179 -6.52 -14.29 -6.97
C GLN A 179 -5.18 -14.31 -6.21
N PRO A 180 -4.08 -13.92 -6.89
CA PRO A 180 -2.76 -13.90 -6.27
C PRO A 180 -2.69 -12.87 -5.14
N TYR A 181 -1.85 -13.16 -4.16
CA TYR A 181 -1.63 -12.32 -2.99
C TYR A 181 -0.30 -11.57 -3.09
N ILE A 182 -0.34 -10.27 -2.81
CA ILE A 182 0.83 -9.41 -2.67
C ILE A 182 1.14 -9.32 -1.16
N PRO A 183 2.24 -9.93 -0.68
CA PRO A 183 2.63 -9.87 0.72
C PRO A 183 2.81 -8.45 1.19
N GLU A 184 2.31 -8.19 2.39
CA GLU A 184 2.53 -6.93 3.10
C GLU A 184 3.42 -7.22 4.32
N VAL A 185 4.47 -6.41 4.45
CA VAL A 185 5.48 -6.46 5.51
C VAL A 185 5.45 -5.13 6.26
N THR A 186 4.86 -5.16 7.45
CA THR A 186 4.80 -3.97 8.29
C THR A 186 6.17 -3.69 8.90
N VAL A 187 6.66 -2.48 8.66
CA VAL A 187 7.83 -1.90 9.29
C VAL A 187 7.53 -1.83 10.77
N GLY A 188 6.37 -1.38 11.24
CA GLY A 188 5.92 -1.60 12.62
C GLY A 188 4.75 -0.72 13.03
N TRP A 189 4.46 -0.72 14.34
CA TRP A 189 3.22 -0.17 14.85
C TRP A 189 3.33 0.32 16.29
N ASP A 190 3.02 1.60 16.49
CA ASP A 190 2.84 2.25 17.78
C ASP A 190 1.98 3.51 17.57
N LYS A 191 0.65 3.32 17.58
CA LYS A 191 -0.31 4.40 17.35
C LYS A 191 -0.63 5.23 18.60
N ARG A 192 0.09 5.06 19.71
CA ARG A 192 -0.15 5.83 20.96
C ARG A 192 -0.25 7.35 20.76
N PRO A 193 0.49 8.00 19.84
CA PRO A 193 0.30 9.42 19.55
C PRO A 193 -1.10 9.81 19.05
N TRP A 194 -1.87 8.87 18.49
CA TRP A 194 -3.22 9.08 17.98
C TRP A 194 -4.32 8.70 18.96
N GLU A 195 -3.96 8.03 20.06
CA GLU A 195 -4.91 7.54 21.05
C GLU A 195 -5.42 8.66 21.97
N GLY A 196 -6.63 8.48 22.49
CA GLY A 196 -7.22 9.38 23.49
C GLY A 196 -7.53 10.79 22.98
N ALA A 197 -8.05 11.63 23.89
CA ALA A 197 -8.56 12.96 23.57
C ALA A 197 -7.48 13.97 23.12
N ASN A 198 -6.21 13.70 23.45
CA ASN A 198 -5.08 14.55 23.07
C ASN A 198 -4.49 14.17 21.70
N GLY A 199 -4.91 13.02 21.13
CA GLY A 199 -4.55 12.57 19.79
C GLY A 199 -5.69 12.77 18.79
N LEU A 200 -6.02 11.70 18.05
CA LEU A 200 -7.13 11.65 17.09
C LEU A 200 -8.36 10.93 17.67
N THR A 201 -8.45 10.79 19.00
CA THR A 201 -9.54 10.05 19.67
C THR A 201 -9.64 8.59 19.19
N GLN A 202 -8.53 8.01 18.73
CA GLN A 202 -8.50 6.60 18.39
C GLN A 202 -8.60 5.74 19.66
N PRO A 203 -9.24 4.55 19.57
CA PRO A 203 -9.27 3.62 20.69
C PRO A 203 -7.86 3.18 21.04
N GLU A 204 -7.62 2.87 22.31
CA GLU A 204 -6.36 2.26 22.75
C GLU A 204 -6.22 0.83 22.20
N GLY A 205 -4.99 0.44 21.87
CA GLY A 205 -4.68 -0.90 21.43
C GLY A 205 -3.25 -1.31 21.72
N TRP A 206 -2.90 -2.49 21.22
CA TRP A 206 -1.55 -3.01 21.34
C TRP A 206 -0.54 -2.14 20.58
N TYR A 207 0.66 -2.01 21.14
CA TYR A 207 1.80 -1.33 20.53
C TYR A 207 3.07 -2.18 20.63
N PHE A 208 3.99 -2.03 19.67
CA PHE A 208 5.09 -2.97 19.44
C PHE A 208 6.46 -2.26 19.49
N PRO A 209 6.97 -1.95 20.70
CA PRO A 209 8.09 -1.02 20.87
C PRO A 209 9.47 -1.64 20.70
N ASP A 210 9.59 -2.97 20.62
CA ASP A 210 10.86 -3.72 20.67
C ASP A 210 11.41 -4.09 19.28
N ARG A 211 10.90 -3.48 18.22
CA ARG A 211 11.36 -3.73 16.85
C ARG A 211 12.86 -3.47 16.68
N THR A 212 13.53 -4.40 16.02
CA THR A 212 14.94 -4.30 15.59
C THR A 212 15.10 -4.47 14.08
N THR A 213 16.24 -4.01 13.55
CA THR A 213 16.61 -4.22 12.13
C THR A 213 16.74 -5.70 11.78
N ALA A 214 17.21 -6.54 12.70
CA ALA A 214 17.34 -7.98 12.49
C ALA A 214 15.97 -8.68 12.37
N GLN A 215 14.99 -8.31 13.21
CA GLN A 215 13.62 -8.83 13.07
C GLN A 215 12.99 -8.38 11.75
N PHE A 216 13.19 -7.11 11.35
CA PHE A 216 12.68 -6.60 10.08
C PHE A 216 13.35 -7.27 8.87
N GLU A 217 14.66 -7.51 8.92
CA GLU A 217 15.40 -8.26 7.89
C GLU A 217 14.83 -9.67 7.73
N GLY A 218 14.67 -10.41 8.83
CA GLY A 218 14.08 -11.74 8.80
C GLY A 218 12.64 -11.74 8.26
N PHE A 219 11.85 -10.70 8.54
CA PHE A 219 10.49 -10.60 8.04
C PHE A 219 10.43 -10.33 6.52
N LEU A 220 11.36 -9.52 5.99
CA LEU A 220 11.51 -9.36 4.53
C LEU A 220 11.96 -10.66 3.85
N GLU A 221 12.91 -11.38 4.46
CA GLU A 221 13.37 -12.69 3.96
C GLU A 221 12.24 -13.72 3.97
N ASP A 222 11.43 -13.77 5.03
CA ASP A 222 10.25 -14.63 5.11
C ASP A 222 9.25 -14.36 3.97
N ALA A 223 9.04 -13.08 3.61
CA ALA A 223 8.14 -12.70 2.52
C ALA A 223 8.68 -13.16 1.15
N LEU A 224 9.99 -13.04 0.93
CA LEU A 224 10.66 -13.55 -0.27
C LEU A 224 10.56 -15.08 -0.36
N ASP A 225 10.86 -15.77 0.73
CA ASP A 225 10.77 -17.23 0.81
C ASP A 225 9.33 -17.73 0.67
N TRP A 226 8.34 -16.96 1.13
CA TRP A 226 6.93 -17.26 0.90
C TRP A 226 6.58 -17.15 -0.59
N MET A 227 6.99 -16.08 -1.27
CA MET A 227 6.75 -15.91 -2.71
C MET A 227 7.41 -17.03 -3.53
N ASP A 228 8.62 -17.43 -3.17
CA ASP A 228 9.37 -18.50 -3.86
C ASP A 228 8.71 -19.87 -3.69
N ARG A 229 8.07 -20.12 -2.55
CA ARG A 229 7.31 -21.37 -2.31
C ARG A 229 5.90 -21.37 -2.91
N HIS A 230 5.38 -20.20 -3.29
CA HIS A 230 4.03 -20.06 -3.83
C HIS A 230 4.00 -19.23 -5.13
N PRO A 231 4.78 -19.59 -6.17
CA PRO A 231 4.96 -18.79 -7.38
C PRO A 231 3.68 -18.62 -8.21
N ASP A 232 2.69 -19.50 -8.02
CA ASP A 232 1.37 -19.45 -8.65
C ASP A 232 0.31 -18.74 -7.78
N GLN A 233 0.64 -18.40 -6.53
CA GLN A 233 -0.27 -17.72 -5.60
C GLN A 233 0.17 -16.29 -5.27
N THR A 234 1.26 -15.81 -5.88
CA THR A 234 1.72 -14.43 -5.80
C THR A 234 1.85 -13.80 -7.19
N THR A 235 2.18 -12.52 -7.24
CA THR A 235 2.39 -11.82 -8.51
C THR A 235 3.62 -12.38 -9.23
N GLN A 236 3.56 -12.45 -10.55
CA GLN A 236 4.69 -12.94 -11.37
C GLN A 236 5.91 -12.01 -11.25
N GLU A 237 5.68 -10.74 -10.96
CA GLU A 237 6.71 -9.74 -10.67
C GLU A 237 7.40 -9.93 -9.31
N ARG A 238 6.94 -10.88 -8.47
CA ARG A 238 7.41 -11.08 -7.08
C ARG A 238 7.36 -9.78 -6.27
N MET A 239 6.20 -9.12 -6.31
CA MET A 239 5.93 -7.88 -5.60
C MET A 239 5.57 -8.13 -4.13
N MET A 240 6.12 -7.30 -3.23
CA MET A 240 5.65 -7.11 -1.85
C MET A 240 5.41 -5.63 -1.57
N LEU A 241 4.58 -5.34 -0.56
CA LEU A 241 4.33 -4.00 -0.05
C LEU A 241 4.96 -3.85 1.33
N LEU A 242 5.51 -2.66 1.60
CA LEU A 242 6.03 -2.31 2.92
C LEU A 242 5.13 -1.26 3.54
N TYR A 243 4.50 -1.57 4.67
CA TYR A 243 3.80 -0.58 5.49
C TYR A 243 4.76 0.04 6.52
N ALA A 244 5.14 1.30 6.44
CA ALA A 244 4.91 2.23 5.36
C ALA A 244 6.16 3.09 5.16
N TRP A 245 6.15 3.90 4.10
CA TRP A 245 7.18 4.92 3.92
C TRP A 245 7.15 5.92 5.09
N ASN A 246 5.98 6.48 5.41
CA ASN A 246 5.85 7.62 6.33
C ASN A 246 4.54 7.68 7.12
N GLU A 247 3.96 6.55 7.55
CA GLU A 247 2.83 6.54 8.50
C GLU A 247 3.34 6.82 9.93
N LEU A 248 3.86 8.03 10.11
CA LEU A 248 4.57 8.48 11.31
C LEU A 248 3.71 8.38 12.57
N GLY A 249 2.42 8.66 12.44
CA GLY A 249 1.49 8.66 13.57
C GLY A 249 1.00 7.26 13.97
N GLU A 250 1.10 6.28 13.08
CA GLU A 250 0.82 4.86 13.34
C GLU A 250 2.07 4.12 13.84
N GLY A 251 3.26 4.75 13.81
CA GLY A 251 4.54 4.12 14.18
C GLY A 251 5.15 3.24 13.07
N GLY A 252 4.55 3.22 11.88
CA GLY A 252 5.01 2.48 10.71
C GLY A 252 5.70 3.39 9.69
N TYR A 253 7.01 3.52 9.79
CA TYR A 253 7.77 4.39 8.90
C TYR A 253 9.17 3.87 8.59
N LEU A 254 9.55 3.96 7.31
CA LEU A 254 10.91 3.74 6.82
C LEU A 254 11.73 5.02 6.75
N VAL A 255 11.08 6.18 6.70
CA VAL A 255 11.80 7.46 6.59
C VAL A 255 12.77 7.64 7.78
N PRO A 256 13.98 8.17 7.52
CA PRO A 256 14.95 8.43 8.57
C PRO A 256 14.39 9.40 9.59
N THR A 257 14.73 9.18 10.85
CA THR A 257 14.30 10.03 11.96
C THR A 257 15.50 10.65 12.66
N ARG A 258 15.25 11.50 13.66
CA ARG A 258 16.33 12.02 14.51
C ARG A 258 17.04 10.89 15.26
N ASP A 259 16.30 9.85 15.66
CA ASP A 259 16.82 8.75 16.49
C ASP A 259 17.35 7.59 15.62
N ASP A 260 17.12 7.64 14.30
CA ASP A 260 17.77 6.81 13.26
C ASP A 260 18.22 7.70 12.07
N PRO A 261 19.25 8.56 12.27
CA PRO A 261 19.70 9.50 11.24
C PRO A 261 20.35 8.81 10.04
N ASP A 262 20.78 7.56 10.26
CA ASP A 262 21.51 6.74 9.33
C ASP A 262 20.59 5.88 8.45
N ALA A 263 19.27 5.94 8.64
CA ALA A 263 18.29 5.20 7.87
C ALA A 263 18.48 3.67 7.95
N SER A 264 18.71 3.15 9.17
CA SER A 264 19.07 1.76 9.42
C SER A 264 18.10 0.75 8.80
N TYR A 265 16.79 0.98 8.90
CA TYR A 265 15.76 0.11 8.31
C TYR A 265 15.74 0.18 6.78
N LEU A 266 15.99 1.34 6.17
CA LEU A 266 16.11 1.45 4.72
C LEU A 266 17.34 0.71 4.18
N ARG A 267 18.46 0.74 4.92
CA ARG A 267 19.63 -0.06 4.54
C ARG A 267 19.36 -1.55 4.60
N VAL A 268 18.54 -2.02 5.53
CA VAL A 268 18.08 -3.42 5.54
C VAL A 268 17.35 -3.74 4.24
N VAL A 269 16.40 -2.90 3.79
CA VAL A 269 15.72 -3.10 2.50
C VAL A 269 16.74 -3.20 1.36
N ARG A 270 17.68 -2.25 1.29
CA ARG A 270 18.75 -2.24 0.28
C ARG A 270 19.55 -3.54 0.27
N ASP A 271 19.98 -3.99 1.44
CA ASP A 271 20.89 -5.13 1.59
C ASP A 271 20.16 -6.45 1.27
N VAL A 272 18.90 -6.61 1.68
CA VAL A 272 18.04 -7.74 1.30
C VAL A 272 17.83 -7.76 -0.22
N MET A 273 17.40 -6.63 -0.82
CA MET A 273 17.12 -6.56 -2.26
C MET A 273 18.39 -6.76 -3.10
N THR A 274 19.53 -6.23 -2.66
CA THR A 274 20.82 -6.46 -3.32
C THR A 274 21.20 -7.94 -3.32
N ARG A 275 20.98 -8.65 -2.21
CA ARG A 275 21.22 -10.10 -2.13
C ARG A 275 20.30 -10.87 -3.07
N GLN A 276 19.03 -10.47 -3.19
CA GLN A 276 18.07 -11.11 -4.09
C GLN A 276 18.44 -10.92 -5.56
N HIS A 277 18.80 -9.70 -5.98
CA HIS A 277 19.24 -9.43 -7.36
C HIS A 277 20.51 -10.22 -7.75
N LYS A 278 21.38 -10.54 -6.80
CA LYS A 278 22.56 -11.39 -7.03
C LYS A 278 22.22 -12.88 -7.17
N LYS A 279 21.08 -13.34 -6.65
CA LYS A 279 20.63 -14.74 -6.78
C LYS A 279 19.94 -15.01 -8.12
N THR A 280 19.35 -13.98 -8.73
CA THR A 280 18.55 -14.10 -9.97
C THR A 280 19.33 -13.79 -11.24
N ASN A 281 20.55 -13.28 -11.14
CA ASN A 281 21.50 -13.05 -12.24
C ASN A 281 22.55 -14.17 -12.28
#